data_AF-A0A8I0FEJ1-F1
#
_entry.id   AF-A0A8I0FEJ1-F1
#
_cell.length_a   1.000
_cell.length_b   1.000
_cell.length_c   1.000
_cell.angle_alpha   90.00
_cell.angle_beta   90.00
_cell.angle_gamma   90.00
#
_symmetry.space_group_name_H-M   'P 1'
#
loop_
_entity.id
_entity.type
_entity.pdbx_description
1 polymer ?
#
loop_
_entity_poly.entity_id
_entity_poly.type
_entity_poly.pdbx_seq_one_letter_code
_entity_poly.pdbx_strand_id
1 'polypeptide(L)'
;STPAEPITSTKLLKEVGRRTIDEILFCTGDENGELITPSGRFKPANVPTNNLYLKCSFDFTDAANQVIREIGVMVGTKVKKELPPGQRYFEPKDVENPGILLVLEHTVPLIRTAATREAFSFVITF
;
A
#
# COMPACT_ATOMS: atom_id res chain seq x y z
N SER A 1 -17.17 -8.25 -11.32
CA SER A 1 -15.79 -7.91 -11.72
C SER A 1 -15.45 -6.54 -11.17
N THR A 2 -14.17 -6.29 -10.90
CA THR A 2 -13.67 -4.94 -10.61
C THR A 2 -13.50 -4.19 -11.95
N PRO A 3 -13.77 -2.88 -11.99
CA PRO A 3 -13.50 -2.07 -13.18
C PRO A 3 -11.98 -1.97 -13.42
N ALA A 4 -11.56 -1.67 -14.64
CA ALA A 4 -10.15 -1.43 -14.94
C ALA A 4 -9.63 -0.17 -14.24
N GLU A 5 -8.36 -0.19 -13.84
CA GLU A 5 -7.65 0.92 -13.20
C GLU A 5 -7.21 1.96 -14.26
N PRO A 6 -7.70 3.21 -14.22
CA PRO A 6 -7.27 4.23 -15.17
C PRO A 6 -5.82 4.66 -14.92
N ILE A 7 -4.97 4.63 -15.95
CA ILE A 7 -3.57 5.09 -15.85
C ILE A 7 -3.44 6.61 -15.58
N THR A 8 -4.53 7.36 -15.75
CA THR A 8 -4.61 8.80 -15.48
C THR A 8 -5.04 9.10 -14.05
N SER A 9 -5.33 8.09 -13.23
CA SER A 9 -5.69 8.25 -11.83
C SER A 9 -4.53 8.86 -11.05
N THR A 10 -4.81 9.92 -10.30
CA THR A 10 -3.83 10.61 -9.45
C THR A 10 -4.14 10.48 -7.95
N LYS A 11 -5.28 9.86 -7.61
CA LYS A 11 -5.78 9.65 -6.24
C LYS A 11 -6.74 8.46 -6.19
N LEU A 12 -7.01 7.95 -5.00
CA LEU A 12 -8.10 7.02 -4.75
C LEU A 12 -9.46 7.77 -4.78
N LEU A 13 -10.53 7.12 -5.20
CA LEU A 13 -11.88 7.71 -5.26
C LEU A 13 -12.45 7.99 -3.86
N LYS A 14 -12.32 7.03 -2.94
CA LYS A 14 -12.80 7.17 -1.55
C LYS A 14 -11.74 6.74 -0.56
N GLU A 15 -10.66 7.51 -0.52
CA GLU A 15 -9.56 7.29 0.44
C GLU A 15 -10.09 7.32 1.88
N VAL A 16 -9.81 6.26 2.64
CA VAL A 16 -10.17 6.18 4.07
C VAL A 16 -8.97 6.36 4.99
N GLY A 17 -7.75 6.20 4.48
CA GLY A 17 -6.52 6.49 5.20
C GLY A 17 -5.29 5.88 4.54
N ARG A 18 -4.11 6.22 5.07
CA ARG A 18 -2.80 5.78 4.61
C ARG A 18 -2.04 5.17 5.75
N ARG A 19 -1.25 4.15 5.48
CA ARG A 19 -0.29 3.62 6.44
C ARG A 19 1.12 3.65 5.88
N THR A 20 2.09 4.05 6.71
CA THR A 20 3.51 3.98 6.36
C THR A 20 3.92 2.53 6.10
N ILE A 21 4.53 2.27 4.94
CA ILE A 21 5.05 0.95 4.54
C ILE A 21 5.95 0.36 5.63
N ASP A 22 5.75 -0.92 5.94
CA ASP A 22 6.51 -1.63 6.98
C ASP A 22 7.89 -2.06 6.46
N GLU A 23 7.95 -2.48 5.20
CA GLU A 23 9.16 -3.04 4.59
C GLU A 23 9.26 -2.66 3.11
N ILE A 24 10.47 -2.24 2.70
CA ILE A 24 10.84 -1.91 1.33
C ILE A 24 12.15 -2.65 1.03
N LEU A 25 12.15 -3.50 0.01
CA LEU A 25 13.32 -4.29 -0.40
C LEU A 25 13.51 -4.20 -1.91
N PHE A 26 14.76 -4.14 -2.36
CA PHE A 26 15.07 -4.50 -3.74
C PHE A 26 14.82 -6.00 -3.94
N CYS A 27 14.33 -6.41 -5.10
CA CYS A 27 14.07 -7.82 -5.38
C CYS A 27 14.31 -8.20 -6.85
N THR A 28 14.34 -9.49 -7.13
CA THR A 28 14.38 -10.06 -8.49
C THR A 28 13.34 -11.15 -8.61
N GLY A 29 12.72 -11.29 -9.79
CA GLY A 29 11.79 -12.40 -10.06
C GLY A 29 12.47 -13.75 -9.87
N ASP A 30 11.79 -14.66 -9.18
CA ASP A 30 12.27 -16.01 -8.92
C ASP A 30 11.06 -16.92 -8.66
N GLU A 31 10.87 -17.96 -9.47
CA GLU A 31 9.76 -18.91 -9.33
C GLU A 31 9.74 -19.63 -7.98
N ASN A 32 10.90 -19.73 -7.31
CA ASN A 32 11.04 -20.33 -5.98
C ASN A 32 11.20 -19.27 -4.87
N GLY A 33 11.03 -17.99 -5.22
CA GLY A 33 11.20 -16.86 -4.31
C GLY A 33 10.25 -16.91 -3.10
N GLU A 34 10.72 -16.41 -1.96
CA GLU A 34 9.97 -16.35 -0.70
C GLU A 34 9.01 -15.16 -0.61
N LEU A 35 9.25 -14.10 -1.41
CA LEU A 35 8.36 -12.94 -1.49
C LEU A 35 7.23 -13.28 -2.46
N ILE A 36 6.03 -13.49 -1.93
CA ILE A 36 4.84 -13.84 -2.69
C ILE A 36 3.96 -12.60 -2.84
N THR A 37 3.64 -12.23 -4.08
CA THR A 37 2.69 -11.16 -4.40
C THR A 37 1.66 -11.66 -5.42
N PRO A 38 0.56 -10.92 -5.65
CA PRO A 38 -0.36 -11.25 -6.73
C PRO A 38 0.30 -11.30 -8.12
N SER A 39 1.40 -10.58 -8.32
CA SER A 39 2.14 -10.52 -9.59
C SER A 39 3.16 -11.65 -9.78
N GLY A 40 3.46 -12.44 -8.74
CA GLY A 40 4.38 -13.58 -8.85
C GLY A 40 5.23 -13.79 -7.61
N ARG A 41 6.35 -14.48 -7.79
CA ARG A 41 7.31 -14.79 -6.74
C ARG A 41 8.63 -14.09 -7.00
N PHE A 42 9.23 -13.59 -5.92
CA PHE A 42 10.44 -12.80 -5.95
C PHE A 42 11.35 -13.21 -4.79
N LYS A 43 12.64 -12.93 -4.92
CA LYS A 43 13.62 -13.03 -3.83
C LYS A 43 14.22 -11.66 -3.51
N PRO A 44 14.56 -11.38 -2.25
CA PRO A 44 15.28 -10.17 -1.88
C PRO A 44 16.62 -10.06 -2.63
N ALA A 45 17.02 -8.85 -2.97
CA ALA A 45 18.29 -8.52 -3.59
C ALA A 45 19.08 -7.56 -2.69
N ASN A 46 20.35 -7.86 -2.47
CA ASN A 46 21.26 -7.02 -1.67
C ASN A 46 21.90 -5.88 -2.49
N VAL A 47 21.53 -5.76 -3.76
CA VAL A 47 21.96 -4.70 -4.68
C VAL A 47 20.72 -4.03 -5.25
N PRO A 48 20.78 -2.74 -5.63
CA PRO A 48 19.68 -2.07 -6.31
C PRO A 48 19.25 -2.82 -7.57
N THR A 49 17.94 -2.98 -7.74
CA THR A 49 17.32 -3.56 -8.93
C THR A 49 16.18 -2.64 -9.39
N ASN A 50 15.61 -2.95 -10.54
CA ASN A 50 14.42 -2.24 -11.02
C ASN A 50 13.14 -2.64 -10.28
N ASN A 51 13.18 -3.60 -9.34
CA ASN A 51 12.00 -4.05 -8.63
C ASN A 51 12.08 -3.70 -7.15
N LEU A 52 11.03 -3.07 -6.64
CA LEU A 52 10.83 -2.83 -5.21
C LEU A 52 9.67 -3.67 -4.69
N TYR A 53 9.97 -4.56 -3.76
CA TYR A 53 8.97 -5.20 -2.91
C TYR A 53 8.55 -4.24 -1.80
N LEU A 54 7.24 -4.09 -1.61
CA LEU A 54 6.63 -3.29 -0.56
C LEU A 54 5.69 -4.15 0.25
N LYS A 55 5.73 -4.05 1.58
CA LYS A 55 4.78 -4.70 2.47
C LYS A 55 4.24 -3.75 3.51
N CYS A 56 2.93 -3.79 3.73
CA CYS A 56 2.25 -2.97 4.72
C CYS A 56 1.16 -3.78 5.41
N SER A 57 1.16 -3.76 6.75
CA SER A 57 0.21 -4.47 7.59
C SER A 57 -0.62 -3.45 8.36
N PHE A 58 -1.89 -3.31 7.98
CA PHE A 58 -2.83 -2.45 8.69
C PHE A 58 -3.11 -3.02 10.09
N ASP A 59 -3.04 -2.18 11.11
CA ASP A 59 -3.29 -2.58 12.49
C ASP A 59 -4.78 -2.82 12.73
N PHE A 60 -5.17 -3.41 13.85
CA PHE A 60 -6.55 -3.81 14.13
C PHE A 60 -7.56 -2.66 13.94
N THR A 61 -7.22 -1.46 14.41
CA THR A 61 -8.13 -0.30 14.35
C THR A 61 -8.05 0.46 13.02
N ASP A 62 -7.04 0.21 12.19
CA ASP A 62 -6.81 0.99 10.98
C ASP A 62 -7.94 0.72 9.96
N ALA A 63 -8.69 1.77 9.62
CA ALA A 63 -9.88 1.68 8.77
C ALA A 63 -10.90 0.63 9.24
N ALA A 64 -11.00 0.35 10.55
CA ALA A 64 -11.97 -0.62 11.05
C ALA A 64 -13.41 -0.26 10.65
N ASN A 65 -14.20 -1.28 10.29
CA ASN A 65 -15.57 -1.17 9.78
C ASN A 65 -15.71 -0.45 8.42
N GLN A 66 -14.61 -0.20 7.72
CA GLN A 66 -14.65 0.30 6.34
C GLN A 66 -14.74 -0.85 5.33
N VAL A 67 -15.38 -0.56 4.20
CA VAL A 67 -15.37 -1.43 3.02
C VAL A 67 -14.39 -0.85 2.02
N ILE A 68 -13.27 -1.54 1.82
CA ILE A 68 -12.19 -1.14 0.92
C ILE A 68 -12.45 -1.70 -0.47
N ARG A 69 -12.25 -0.87 -1.48
CA ARG A 69 -12.39 -1.20 -2.91
C ARG A 69 -11.21 -0.77 -3.75
N GLU A 70 -10.37 0.11 -3.21
CA GLU A 70 -9.17 0.61 -3.85
C GLU A 70 -8.02 0.51 -2.86
N ILE A 71 -6.90 0.01 -3.34
CA ILE A 71 -5.63 0.02 -2.62
C ILE A 71 -4.63 0.75 -3.51
N GLY A 72 -3.74 1.54 -2.91
CA GLY A 72 -2.71 2.22 -3.68
C GLY A 72 -1.46 2.51 -2.89
N VAL A 73 -0.38 2.73 -3.64
CA VAL A 73 0.92 3.13 -3.10
C VAL A 73 1.15 4.60 -3.43
N MET A 74 1.37 5.41 -2.40
CA MET A 74 1.64 6.84 -2.53
C MET A 74 3.12 7.12 -2.24
N VAL A 75 3.76 7.93 -3.06
CA VAL A 75 5.16 8.36 -2.89
C VAL A 75 5.22 9.86 -2.62
N GLY A 76 6.06 10.27 -1.67
CA GLY A 76 6.25 11.69 -1.34
C GLY A 76 5.10 12.32 -0.56
N THR A 77 4.24 11.52 0.08
CA THR A 77 3.20 12.02 0.99
C THR A 77 3.83 12.79 2.15
N LYS A 78 3.28 13.96 2.47
CA LYS A 78 3.62 14.75 3.68
C LYS A 78 2.41 14.81 4.59
N VAL A 79 2.62 14.49 5.86
CA VAL A 79 1.61 14.55 6.91
C VAL A 79 1.81 15.81 7.77
N LYS A 80 0.76 16.26 8.44
CA LYS A 80 0.81 17.44 9.32
C LYS A 80 1.83 17.24 10.45
N LYS A 81 2.50 18.32 10.86
CA LYS A 81 3.55 18.30 11.89
C LYS A 81 3.05 18.02 13.31
N GLU A 82 1.78 18.30 13.58
CA GLU A 82 1.18 18.23 14.92
C GLU A 82 0.70 16.82 15.30
N LEU A 83 0.97 15.83 14.45
CA LEU A 83 0.50 14.46 14.67
C LEU A 83 1.36 13.74 15.73
N PRO A 84 0.74 12.85 16.54
CA PRO A 84 1.44 12.06 17.54
C PRO A 84 2.71 11.35 17.02
N PRO A 85 3.81 11.35 17.79
CA PRO A 85 5.02 10.62 17.42
C PRO A 85 4.74 9.12 17.35
N GLY A 86 5.32 8.46 16.35
CA GLY A 86 5.12 7.02 16.13
C GLY A 86 3.78 6.65 15.50
N GLN A 87 2.89 7.61 15.21
CA GLN A 87 1.71 7.35 14.40
C GLN A 87 2.14 6.86 13.01
N ARG A 88 1.54 5.75 12.57
CA ARG A 88 1.81 5.14 11.26
C ARG A 88 0.61 5.13 10.34
N TYR A 89 -0.60 5.26 10.87
CA TYR A 89 -1.85 5.33 10.12
C TYR A 89 -2.40 6.76 10.18
N PHE A 90 -2.79 7.30 9.03
CA PHE A 90 -3.19 8.69 8.85
C PHE A 90 -4.51 8.75 8.09
N GLU A 91 -5.48 9.51 8.60
CA GLU A 91 -6.71 9.79 7.87
C GLU A 91 -6.46 10.84 6.79
N PRO A 92 -7.35 10.99 5.78
CA PRO A 92 -7.19 12.02 4.74
C PRO A 92 -7.01 13.44 5.29
N LYS A 93 -7.61 13.73 6.46
CA LYS A 93 -7.50 15.03 7.14
C LYS A 93 -6.09 15.30 7.71
N ASP A 94 -5.27 14.28 7.87
CA ASP A 94 -3.92 14.36 8.45
C ASP A 94 -2.84 14.60 7.38
N VAL A 95 -3.22 14.46 6.10
CA VAL A 95 -2.33 14.63 4.95
C VAL A 95 -2.26 16.11 4.55
N GLU A 96 -1.05 16.67 4.52
CA GLU A 96 -0.78 18.03 4.03
C GLU A 96 -0.49 18.04 2.52
N ASN A 97 0.28 17.06 2.06
CA ASN A 97 0.55 16.85 0.63
C ASN A 97 0.33 15.38 0.29
N PRO A 98 -0.56 15.04 -0.67
CA PRO A 98 -0.83 13.65 -1.02
C PRO A 98 0.37 12.96 -1.69
N GLY A 99 1.28 13.69 -2.33
CA GLY A 99 2.32 13.08 -3.16
C GLY A 99 1.75 12.50 -4.45
N ILE A 100 2.38 11.46 -4.97
CA ILE A 100 2.08 10.84 -6.26
C ILE A 100 1.52 9.44 -6.03
N LEU A 101 0.39 9.12 -6.67
CA LEU A 101 -0.14 7.76 -6.75
C LEU A 101 0.69 6.96 -7.76
N LEU A 102 1.38 5.93 -7.27
CA LEU A 102 2.26 5.09 -8.08
C LEU A 102 1.61 3.75 -8.47
N VAL A 103 0.78 3.21 -7.58
CA VAL A 103 0.03 1.96 -7.80
C VAL A 103 -1.42 2.22 -7.44
N LEU A 104 -2.33 1.73 -8.27
CA LEU A 104 -3.76 1.62 -8.00
C LEU A 104 -4.17 0.18 -8.30
N GLU A 105 -4.91 -0.43 -7.38
CA GLU A 105 -5.53 -1.74 -7.57
C GLU A 105 -6.99 -1.65 -7.13
N HIS A 106 -7.91 -2.05 -8.01
CA HIS A 106 -9.30 -2.25 -7.65
C HIS A 106 -9.52 -3.66 -7.13
N THR A 107 -10.10 -3.77 -5.94
CA THR A 107 -10.38 -5.05 -5.29
C THR A 107 -11.87 -5.30 -5.14
N VAL A 108 -12.24 -6.58 -5.02
CA VAL A 108 -13.56 -6.95 -4.52
C VAL A 108 -13.74 -6.37 -3.11
N PRO A 109 -14.98 -6.17 -2.62
CA PRO A 109 -15.20 -5.54 -1.31
C PRO A 109 -14.42 -6.24 -0.20
N LEU A 110 -13.43 -5.56 0.36
CA LEU A 110 -12.68 -6.03 1.52
C LEU A 110 -13.24 -5.34 2.76
N ILE A 111 -13.84 -6.12 3.66
CA ILE A 111 -14.41 -5.61 4.90
C ILE A 111 -13.32 -5.64 5.98
N ARG A 112 -12.87 -4.46 6.40
CA ARG A 112 -11.90 -4.32 7.51
C ARG A 112 -12.62 -4.54 8.84
N THR A 113 -12.07 -5.40 9.68
CA THR A 113 -12.57 -5.65 11.05
C THR A 113 -11.49 -5.42 12.08
N ALA A 114 -11.87 -5.09 13.32
CA ALA A 114 -10.92 -4.95 14.42
C ALA A 114 -10.39 -6.29 14.96
N ALA A 115 -10.77 -7.43 14.36
CA ALA A 115 -10.33 -8.75 14.78
C ALA A 115 -9.04 -9.20 14.09
N THR A 116 -8.70 -8.60 12.95
CA THR A 116 -7.61 -9.08 12.08
C THR A 116 -6.73 -7.94 11.58
N ARG A 117 -5.45 -8.26 11.41
CA ARG A 117 -4.49 -7.40 10.72
C ARG A 117 -4.36 -7.91 9.29
N GLU A 118 -4.75 -7.08 8.33
CA GLU A 118 -4.56 -7.40 6.91
C GLU A 118 -3.22 -6.84 6.44
N ALA A 119 -2.45 -7.70 5.78
CA ALA A 119 -1.20 -7.35 5.13
C ALA A 119 -1.37 -7.31 3.61
N PHE A 120 -0.84 -6.27 2.99
CA PHE A 120 -0.75 -6.12 1.55
C PHE A 120 0.71 -6.09 1.14
N SER A 121 1.01 -6.71 0.02
CA SER A 121 2.35 -6.71 -0.56
C SER A 121 2.31 -6.55 -2.06
N PHE A 122 3.20 -5.69 -2.56
CA PHE A 122 3.30 -5.31 -3.95
C PHE A 122 4.74 -5.46 -4.43
N VAL A 123 4.92 -5.69 -5.74
CA VAL A 123 6.19 -5.39 -6.41
C VAL A 123 5.93 -4.32 -7.44
N ILE A 124 6.75 -3.27 -7.41
CA ILE A 124 6.77 -2.21 -8.40
C ILE A 124 8.04 -2.34 -9.24
N THR A 125 7.88 -2.33 -10.56
CA THR A 125 8.99 -2.38 -11.53
C THR A 125 9.15 -1.02 -12.19
N PHE A 126 10.41 -0.53 -12.27
CA PHE A 126 10.80 0.74 -12.89
C PHE A 126 11.58 0.56 -14.19
#